data_AF-A0A7J7T6R5-F1
#
_entry.id   AF-A0A7J7T6R5-F1
#
_cell.length_a   1.000
_cell.length_b   1.000
_cell.length_c   1.000
_cell.angle_alpha   90.00
_cell.angle_beta   90.00
_cell.angle_gamma   90.00
#
_symmetry.space_group_name_H-M   'P 1'
#
loop_
_entity.id
_entity.type
_entity.pdbx_description
1 polymer ?
#
loop_
_entity_poly.entity_id
_entity_poly.type
_entity_poly.pdbx_seq_one_letter_code
_entity_poly.pdbx_strand_id
1 'polypeptide(L)'
;MAAAVAGILRGGLMPQAGRLPTLQTVRHGSKAVTRHWRVMHFERQKLMAVTKYIPPKPAVNPRCLTPPPKRIQEETGLVRLLRREVAAVFQNNRMIAICQNVPMGAEDKLFMQHRLRKHDILVKAFPNQILKPFLEDSKYRNLLPLFVGHNLLLVSKEPKVKEMVRILKGVPFLPLLGEQAPLPVGVG
;
A
#
# COMPACT_ATOMS: atom_id res chain seq x y z
N MET A 1 16.19 -67.81 -88.36
CA MET A 1 17.29 -67.73 -89.35
C MET A 1 18.18 -66.54 -89.00
N ALA A 2 19.50 -66.78 -88.97
CA ALA A 2 20.68 -65.89 -89.03
C ALA A 2 20.47 -64.36 -89.01
N ALA A 3 21.05 -63.61 -88.05
CA ALA A 3 22.41 -62.99 -88.05
C ALA A 3 22.41 -61.63 -88.81
N ALA A 4 23.14 -60.55 -88.48
CA ALA A 4 24.34 -60.31 -87.67
C ALA A 4 24.35 -58.82 -87.22
N VAL A 5 24.78 -58.50 -85.98
CA VAL A 5 26.05 -57.83 -85.60
C VAL A 5 26.35 -56.46 -86.25
N ALA A 6 26.30 -55.46 -85.37
CA ALA A 6 27.15 -54.27 -85.20
C ALA A 6 27.75 -53.53 -86.42
N GLY A 7 27.44 -52.23 -86.47
CA GLY A 7 28.30 -51.21 -87.07
C GLY A 7 28.39 -50.00 -86.14
N ILE A 8 29.45 -49.91 -85.33
CA ILE A 8 29.90 -48.66 -84.72
C ILE A 8 30.66 -47.92 -85.82
N LEU A 9 30.24 -46.71 -86.20
CA LEU A 9 31.17 -45.68 -86.66
C LEU A 9 30.65 -44.29 -86.29
N ARG A 10 31.56 -43.56 -85.65
CA ARG A 10 31.49 -42.20 -85.12
C ARG A 10 31.05 -41.16 -86.15
N GLY A 11 30.45 -40.07 -85.64
CA GLY A 11 30.60 -38.74 -86.24
C GLY A 11 29.30 -38.10 -86.66
N GLY A 12 28.63 -37.42 -85.73
CA GLY A 12 27.47 -36.60 -86.03
C GLY A 12 27.09 -35.73 -84.85
N LEU A 13 27.74 -34.58 -84.72
CA LEU A 13 27.41 -33.51 -83.80
C LEU A 13 25.95 -33.06 -84.10
N MET A 14 24.96 -33.53 -83.33
CA MET A 14 23.62 -32.98 -83.41
C MET A 14 23.54 -31.75 -82.49
N PRO A 15 23.12 -30.59 -83.03
CA PRO A 15 23.27 -29.30 -82.39
C PRO A 15 22.42 -29.20 -81.12
N GLN A 16 23.02 -28.59 -80.09
CA GLN A 16 22.37 -28.18 -78.84
C GLN A 16 20.97 -27.65 -79.13
N ALA A 17 19.95 -28.43 -78.79
CA ALA A 17 18.58 -27.98 -78.72
C ALA A 17 18.56 -26.67 -77.92
N GLY A 18 18.08 -25.62 -78.58
CA GLY A 18 18.18 -24.23 -78.16
C GLY A 18 18.02 -24.05 -76.66
N ARG A 19 19.07 -23.50 -76.05
CA ARG A 19 19.10 -23.03 -74.67
C ARG A 19 18.08 -21.89 -74.55
N LEU A 20 16.80 -22.21 -74.38
CA LEU A 20 15.84 -21.21 -73.92
C LEU A 20 16.33 -20.74 -72.55
N PRO A 21 16.64 -19.45 -72.36
CA PRO A 21 16.95 -18.98 -71.02
C PRO A 21 15.71 -19.27 -70.18
N THR A 22 15.86 -20.12 -69.16
CA THR A 22 14.86 -20.23 -68.11
C THR A 22 14.71 -18.84 -67.53
N LEU A 23 13.65 -18.13 -67.94
CA LEU A 23 13.29 -16.84 -67.37
C LEU A 23 13.03 -17.07 -65.88
N GLN A 24 14.07 -16.91 -65.07
CA GLN A 24 13.90 -16.82 -63.63
C GLN A 24 13.17 -15.50 -63.37
N THR A 25 11.88 -15.58 -63.04
CA THR A 25 11.15 -14.46 -62.46
C THR A 25 11.74 -14.16 -61.10
N VAL A 26 12.80 -13.33 -61.08
CA VAL A 26 13.37 -12.78 -59.86
C VAL A 26 12.34 -11.80 -59.30
N ARG A 27 11.79 -12.13 -58.13
CA ARG A 27 10.94 -11.18 -57.40
C ARG A 27 11.86 -10.11 -56.82
N HIS A 28 11.90 -8.93 -57.44
CA HIS A 28 12.67 -7.77 -56.97
C HIS A 28 12.09 -7.11 -55.68
N GLY A 29 11.17 -7.77 -54.97
CA GLY A 29 10.44 -7.23 -53.83
C GLY A 29 10.76 -7.92 -52.50
N SER A 30 10.66 -7.15 -51.40
CA SER A 30 10.80 -7.69 -50.04
C SER A 30 9.63 -8.61 -49.66
N LYS A 31 9.92 -9.63 -48.84
CA LYS A 31 8.92 -10.58 -48.31
C LYS A 31 7.85 -9.85 -47.49
N ALA A 32 6.66 -10.45 -47.39
CA ALA A 32 5.54 -9.89 -46.64
C ALA A 32 5.83 -9.75 -45.13
N VAL A 33 6.61 -10.69 -44.58
CA VAL A 33 7.06 -10.67 -43.18
C VAL A 33 8.56 -10.37 -43.13
N THR A 34 8.93 -9.37 -42.35
CA THR A 34 10.30 -8.91 -42.14
C THR A 34 10.61 -8.82 -40.64
N ARG A 35 11.89 -8.94 -40.24
CA ARG A 35 12.30 -8.79 -38.83
C ARG A 35 12.14 -7.35 -38.31
N HIS A 36 12.19 -6.37 -39.20
CA HIS A 36 11.99 -4.96 -38.89
C HIS A 36 10.60 -4.49 -39.34
N TRP A 37 10.13 -3.39 -38.76
CA TRP A 37 8.89 -2.73 -39.17
C TRP A 37 9.01 -2.26 -40.61
N ARG A 38 8.26 -2.90 -41.49
CA ARG A 38 8.21 -2.53 -42.89
C ARG A 38 7.41 -1.24 -43.05
N VAL A 39 7.93 -0.34 -43.87
CA VAL A 39 7.23 0.90 -44.25
C VAL A 39 5.93 0.55 -44.96
N MET A 40 4.82 1.12 -44.47
CA MET A 40 3.51 0.94 -45.07
C MET A 40 3.41 1.73 -46.38
N HIS A 41 2.55 1.26 -47.29
CA HIS A 41 2.14 2.08 -48.43
C HIS A 41 1.47 3.37 -47.96
N PHE A 42 1.63 4.47 -48.70
CA PHE A 42 1.10 5.78 -48.32
C PHE A 42 -0.39 5.76 -47.98
N GLU A 43 -1.20 5.05 -48.77
CA GLU A 43 -2.64 4.89 -48.52
C GLU A 43 -2.95 4.08 -47.26
N ARG A 44 -2.17 3.03 -46.99
CA ARG A 44 -2.31 2.23 -45.78
C ARG A 44 -1.95 3.04 -44.53
N GLN A 45 -0.94 3.89 -44.62
CA GLN A 45 -0.58 4.81 -43.54
C GLN A 45 -1.71 5.81 -43.25
N LYS A 46 -2.35 6.35 -44.30
CA LYS A 46 -3.55 7.20 -44.17
C LYS A 46 -4.69 6.44 -43.49
N LEU A 47 -4.98 5.21 -43.92
CA LEU A 47 -6.01 4.36 -43.32
C LEU A 47 -5.74 4.16 -41.81
N MET A 48 -4.52 3.75 -41.45
CA MET A 48 -4.14 3.53 -40.05
C MET A 48 -4.23 4.80 -39.20
N ALA A 49 -4.02 5.98 -39.80
CA ALA A 49 -4.15 7.26 -39.12
C ALA A 49 -5.62 7.63 -38.88
N VAL A 50 -6.50 7.36 -39.85
CA VAL A 50 -7.94 7.61 -39.75
C VAL A 50 -8.62 6.65 -38.77
N THR A 51 -8.21 5.38 -38.76
CA THR A 51 -8.78 4.35 -37.86
C THR A 51 -8.20 4.41 -36.43
N LYS A 52 -7.50 5.48 -36.06
CA LYS A 52 -7.03 5.64 -34.68
C LYS A 52 -8.22 5.84 -33.75
N TYR A 53 -8.24 5.10 -32.65
CA TYR A 53 -9.28 5.26 -31.63
C TYR A 53 -9.22 6.66 -31.01
N ILE A 54 -10.36 7.34 -30.99
CA ILE A 54 -10.55 8.62 -30.33
C ILE A 54 -11.48 8.37 -29.13
N PRO A 55 -10.98 8.44 -27.88
CA PRO A 55 -11.85 8.29 -26.72
C PRO A 55 -12.83 9.46 -26.61
N PRO A 56 -14.04 9.24 -26.08
CA PRO A 56 -14.98 10.31 -25.83
C PRO A 56 -14.37 11.31 -24.84
N LYS A 57 -14.31 12.58 -25.24
CA LYS A 57 -13.85 13.66 -24.37
C LYS A 57 -15.06 14.20 -23.60
N PRO A 58 -15.15 13.98 -22.28
CA PRO A 58 -16.26 14.52 -21.51
C PRO A 58 -16.18 16.05 -21.52
N ALA A 59 -17.33 16.72 -21.68
CA ALA A 59 -17.41 18.19 -21.71
C ALA A 59 -16.88 18.83 -20.41
N VAL A 60 -17.09 18.14 -19.28
CA VAL A 60 -16.56 18.50 -17.97
C VAL A 60 -15.74 17.32 -17.45
N ASN A 61 -14.53 17.60 -16.96
CA ASN A 61 -13.71 16.55 -16.36
C ASN A 61 -14.41 16.02 -15.09
N PRO A 62 -14.58 14.70 -14.92
CA PRO A 62 -15.24 14.13 -13.74
C PRO A 62 -14.56 14.50 -12.41
N ARG A 63 -13.30 14.95 -12.43
CA ARG A 63 -12.60 15.48 -11.25
C ARG A 63 -13.13 16.84 -10.77
N CYS A 64 -13.74 17.61 -11.67
CA CYS A 64 -14.35 18.90 -11.35
C CYS A 64 -15.75 18.72 -10.74
N LEU A 65 -16.35 17.53 -10.87
CA LEU A 65 -17.61 17.19 -10.23
C LEU A 65 -17.33 16.66 -8.82
N THR A 66 -18.21 16.99 -7.88
CA THR A 66 -18.17 16.38 -6.55
C THR A 66 -18.37 14.88 -6.69
N PRO A 67 -17.41 14.04 -6.22
CA PRO A 67 -17.56 12.60 -6.34
C PRO A 67 -18.77 12.15 -5.52
N PRO A 68 -19.49 11.10 -5.96
CA PRO A 68 -20.55 10.53 -5.16
C PRO A 68 -20.02 10.13 -3.78
N PRO A 69 -20.84 10.27 -2.72
CA PRO A 69 -20.42 9.91 -1.37
C PRO A 69 -19.95 8.45 -1.36
N LYS A 70 -18.77 8.21 -0.78
CA LYS A 70 -18.25 6.86 -0.61
C LYS A 70 -19.22 6.08 0.28
N ARG A 71 -19.48 4.82 -0.07
CA ARG A 71 -20.26 3.92 0.79
C ARG A 71 -19.60 3.86 2.17
N ILE A 72 -20.39 4.04 3.22
CA ILE A 72 -19.95 3.95 4.61
C ILE A 72 -19.41 2.53 4.79
N GLN A 73 -18.11 2.40 5.04
CA GLN A 73 -17.51 1.11 5.32
C GLN A 73 -17.87 0.70 6.74
N GLU A 74 -18.28 -0.56 6.91
CA GLU A 74 -18.54 -1.11 8.24
C GLU A 74 -17.28 -1.05 9.10
N GLU A 75 -17.45 -0.79 10.40
CA GLU A 75 -16.34 -0.77 11.33
C GLU A 75 -15.66 -2.14 11.38
N THR A 76 -14.34 -2.15 11.25
CA THR A 76 -13.55 -3.38 11.34
C THR A 76 -13.68 -4.00 12.74
N GLY A 77 -13.70 -5.33 12.81
CA GLY A 77 -13.86 -6.07 14.07
C GLY A 77 -12.81 -5.69 15.14
N LEU A 78 -11.58 -5.35 14.72
CA LEU A 78 -10.52 -4.89 15.61
C LEU A 78 -10.86 -3.56 16.30
N VAL A 79 -11.46 -2.61 15.58
CA VAL A 79 -11.88 -1.32 16.17
C VAL A 79 -12.92 -1.55 17.25
N ARG A 80 -13.87 -2.46 17.03
CA ARG A 80 -14.88 -2.85 18.02
C ARG A 80 -14.26 -3.48 19.27
N LEU A 81 -13.27 -4.35 19.10
CA LEU A 81 -12.52 -4.95 20.22
C LEU A 81 -11.80 -3.87 21.03
N LEU A 82 -11.06 -2.98 20.36
CA LEU A 82 -10.30 -1.91 21.02
C LEU A 82 -11.24 -0.95 21.78
N ARG A 83 -12.42 -0.63 21.25
CA ARG A 83 -13.43 0.15 21.99
C ARG A 83 -13.87 -0.54 23.28
N ARG A 84 -14.08 -1.86 23.25
CA ARG A 84 -14.43 -2.64 24.46
C ARG A 84 -13.28 -2.67 25.46
N GLU A 85 -12.05 -2.83 25.00
CA GLU A 85 -10.87 -2.81 25.87
C GLU A 85 -10.71 -1.44 26.53
N VAL A 86 -10.84 -0.36 25.76
CA VAL A 86 -10.80 1.01 26.28
C VAL A 86 -11.89 1.19 27.34
N ALA A 87 -13.14 0.82 27.06
CA ALA A 87 -14.21 0.90 28.05
C ALA A 87 -13.88 0.15 29.36
N ALA A 88 -13.35 -1.06 29.26
CA ALA A 88 -12.93 -1.85 30.41
C ALA A 88 -11.76 -1.19 31.18
N VAL A 89 -10.80 -0.61 30.47
CA VAL A 89 -9.66 0.10 31.08
C VAL A 89 -10.14 1.34 31.84
N PHE A 90 -11.06 2.13 31.28
CA PHE A 90 -11.58 3.31 31.97
C PHE A 90 -12.50 2.96 33.16
N GLN A 91 -13.21 1.84 33.12
CA GLN A 91 -14.08 1.40 34.22
C GLN A 91 -13.32 0.76 35.39
N ASN A 92 -12.30 -0.06 35.09
CA ASN A 92 -11.58 -0.82 36.11
C ASN A 92 -10.57 0.02 36.90
N ASN A 93 -10.22 1.21 36.41
CA ASN A 93 -9.09 1.97 36.92
C ASN A 93 -9.54 3.33 37.42
N ARG A 94 -9.10 3.68 38.64
CA ARG A 94 -9.47 4.92 39.30
C ARG A 94 -8.54 6.08 38.94
N MET A 95 -7.29 5.76 38.56
CA MET A 95 -6.29 6.75 38.17
C MET A 95 -5.88 6.54 36.71
N ILE A 96 -5.98 7.61 35.92
CA ILE A 96 -5.59 7.64 34.51
C ILE A 96 -4.72 8.88 34.29
N ALA A 97 -3.47 8.65 33.90
CA ALA A 97 -2.53 9.69 33.52
C ALA A 97 -2.25 9.62 32.01
N ILE A 98 -2.20 10.79 31.38
CA ILE A 98 -1.89 10.95 29.96
C ILE A 98 -0.47 11.49 29.86
N CYS A 99 0.37 10.73 29.16
CA CYS A 99 1.75 11.10 28.86
C CYS A 99 1.92 11.21 27.34
N GLN A 100 2.81 12.11 26.92
CA GLN A 100 3.26 12.12 25.54
C GLN A 100 4.30 11.01 25.33
N ASN A 101 4.08 10.12 24.37
CA ASN A 101 5.05 9.09 24.03
C ASN A 101 6.16 9.70 23.16
N VAL A 102 7.23 10.15 23.82
CA VAL A 102 8.45 10.60 23.15
C VAL A 102 9.21 9.37 22.62
N PRO A 103 9.85 9.45 21.44
CA PRO A 103 10.69 8.37 20.95
C PRO A 103 11.83 8.10 21.93
N MET A 104 11.74 6.95 22.62
CA MET A 104 12.76 6.40 23.51
C MET A 104 13.24 5.05 22.97
N GLY A 105 14.46 4.67 23.34
CA GLY A 105 15.02 3.34 23.06
C GLY A 105 14.11 2.23 23.59
N ALA A 106 14.16 1.06 22.95
CA ALA A 106 13.34 -0.09 23.35
C ALA A 106 13.69 -0.56 24.77
N GLU A 107 14.97 -0.52 25.15
CA GLU A 107 15.47 -0.90 26.48
C GLU A 107 14.94 0.04 27.56
N ASP A 108 15.02 1.35 27.34
CA ASP A 108 14.51 2.36 28.28
C ASP A 108 13.00 2.24 28.48
N LYS A 109 12.26 1.99 27.39
CA LYS A 109 10.81 1.74 27.46
C LYS A 109 10.48 0.52 28.29
N LEU A 110 11.22 -0.58 28.10
CA LEU A 110 11.01 -1.81 28.85
C LEU A 110 11.35 -1.62 30.33
N PHE A 111 12.46 -0.94 30.62
CA PHE A 111 12.86 -0.64 31.98
C PHE A 111 11.84 0.24 32.71
N MET A 112 11.28 1.24 32.02
CA MET A 112 10.21 2.08 32.54
C MET A 112 8.92 1.30 32.79
N GLN A 113 8.52 0.46 31.85
CA GLN A 113 7.36 -0.43 32.03
C GLN A 113 7.56 -1.37 33.21
N HIS A 114 8.76 -1.89 33.41
CA HIS A 114 9.08 -2.75 34.54
C HIS A 114 8.98 -2.00 35.87
N ARG A 115 9.52 -0.78 35.96
CA ARG A 115 9.38 0.08 37.15
C ARG A 115 7.91 0.38 37.46
N LEU A 116 7.12 0.76 36.44
CA LEU A 116 5.70 1.06 36.61
C LEU A 116 4.89 -0.17 37.04
N ARG A 117 5.22 -1.36 36.53
CA ARG A 117 4.58 -2.61 36.95
C ARG A 117 4.84 -2.96 38.42
N LYS A 118 6.00 -2.60 39.00
CA LYS A 118 6.26 -2.81 40.44
C LYS A 118 5.26 -2.08 41.34
N HIS A 119 4.66 -1.00 40.82
CA HIS A 119 3.68 -0.18 41.53
C HIS A 119 2.24 -0.42 41.02
N ASP A 120 1.99 -1.51 40.29
CA ASP A 120 0.70 -1.83 39.67
C ASP A 120 0.18 -0.74 38.71
N ILE A 121 1.09 -0.04 38.05
CA ILE A 121 0.76 0.93 36.99
C ILE A 121 0.97 0.25 35.64
N LEU A 122 -0.11 0.14 34.89
CA LEU A 122 -0.12 -0.44 33.54
C LEU A 122 0.08 0.67 32.50
N VAL A 123 0.97 0.39 31.57
CA VAL A 123 1.21 1.23 30.39
C VAL A 123 0.37 0.71 29.24
N LYS A 124 -0.55 1.53 28.72
CA LYS A 124 -1.42 1.19 27.59
C LYS A 124 -1.27 2.25 26.50
N ALA A 125 -1.11 1.80 25.25
CA ALA A 125 -1.06 2.66 24.09
C ALA A 125 -2.28 2.36 23.20
N PHE A 126 -3.06 3.39 22.88
CA PHE A 126 -4.23 3.28 22.02
C PHE A 126 -4.15 4.29 20.87
N PRO A 127 -4.69 3.96 19.69
CA PRO A 127 -4.76 4.91 18.59
C PRO A 127 -5.79 6.01 18.88
N ASN A 128 -5.43 7.26 18.58
CA ASN A 128 -6.30 8.42 18.81
C ASN A 128 -7.62 8.35 18.03
N GLN A 129 -7.64 7.65 16.89
CA GLN A 129 -8.86 7.46 16.09
C GLN A 129 -9.97 6.74 16.85
N ILE A 130 -9.60 5.88 17.81
CA ILE A 130 -10.54 5.11 18.62
C ILE A 130 -10.83 5.84 19.93
N LEU A 131 -9.82 6.52 20.49
CA LEU A 131 -9.94 7.20 21.76
C LEU A 131 -10.79 8.47 21.68
N LYS A 132 -10.67 9.27 20.61
CA LYS A 132 -11.45 10.50 20.42
C LYS A 132 -12.97 10.28 20.45
N PRO A 133 -13.56 9.38 19.64
CA PRO A 133 -15.00 9.15 19.70
C PRO A 133 -15.42 8.61 21.07
N PHE A 134 -14.61 7.75 21.69
CA PHE A 134 -14.90 7.23 23.03
C PHE A 134 -14.89 8.33 24.12
N LEU A 135 -14.02 9.34 23.99
CA LEU A 135 -13.93 10.45 24.93
C LEU A 135 -15.01 11.52 24.71
N GLU A 136 -15.51 11.66 23.49
CA GLU A 136 -16.66 12.51 23.17
C GLU A 136 -17.95 11.98 23.82
N ASP A 137 -18.15 10.66 23.81
CA ASP A 137 -19.32 9.99 24.40
C ASP A 137 -19.24 9.86 25.92
N SER A 138 -18.06 10.04 26.52
CA SER A 138 -17.82 9.78 27.94
C SER A 138 -17.65 11.05 28.78
N LYS A 139 -17.53 10.87 30.09
CA LYS A 139 -17.37 11.95 31.08
C LYS A 139 -16.05 12.72 30.96
N TYR A 140 -15.16 12.29 30.06
CA TYR A 140 -13.78 12.77 29.92
C TYR A 140 -13.59 13.70 28.72
N ARG A 141 -14.63 14.43 28.30
CA ARG A 141 -14.57 15.40 27.20
C ARG A 141 -13.43 16.42 27.36
N ASN A 142 -13.09 16.77 28.60
CA ASN A 142 -12.00 17.71 28.90
C ASN A 142 -10.60 17.19 28.56
N LEU A 143 -10.43 15.86 28.41
CA LEU A 143 -9.16 15.24 28.05
C LEU A 143 -8.93 15.16 26.53
N LEU A 144 -9.97 15.41 25.71
CA LEU A 144 -9.87 15.42 24.24
C LEU A 144 -8.70 16.25 23.68
N PRO A 145 -8.47 17.51 24.12
CA PRO A 145 -7.36 18.32 23.59
C PRO A 145 -5.98 17.76 23.94
N LEU A 146 -5.86 16.91 24.95
CA LEU A 146 -4.58 16.29 25.32
C LEU A 146 -4.20 15.16 24.33
N PHE A 147 -5.17 14.58 23.62
CA PHE A 147 -4.91 13.47 22.70
C PHE A 147 -4.51 13.95 21.30
N VAL A 148 -3.32 14.54 21.22
CA VAL A 148 -2.71 15.00 19.97
C VAL A 148 -1.37 14.30 19.74
N GLY A 149 -1.22 13.62 18.61
CA GLY A 149 0.03 12.92 18.26
C GLY A 149 0.19 11.57 18.99
N HIS A 150 1.34 11.35 19.61
CA HIS A 150 1.69 10.08 20.23
C HIS A 150 1.39 10.13 21.73
N ASN A 151 0.36 9.41 22.16
CA ASN A 151 -0.10 9.41 23.54
C ASN A 151 0.10 8.04 24.18
N LEU A 152 0.40 8.08 25.47
CA LEU A 152 0.56 6.92 26.33
C LEU A 152 -0.36 7.09 27.52
N LEU A 153 -1.13 6.05 27.85
CA LEU A 153 -1.93 6.03 29.05
C LEU A 153 -1.19 5.25 30.14
N LEU A 154 -1.03 5.90 31.29
CA LEU A 154 -0.66 5.27 32.53
C LEU A 154 -1.94 5.03 33.31
N VAL A 155 -2.20 3.77 33.64
CA VAL A 155 -3.47 3.38 34.21
C VAL A 155 -3.21 2.57 35.47
N SER A 156 -3.89 2.92 36.56
CA SER A 156 -3.79 2.17 37.81
C SER A 156 -5.14 2.03 38.52
N LYS A 157 -5.29 0.90 39.22
CA LYS A 157 -6.45 0.62 40.07
C LYS A 157 -6.45 1.49 41.33
N GLU A 158 -5.26 1.72 41.88
CA GLU A 158 -5.03 2.55 43.07
C GLU A 158 -4.37 3.87 42.70
N PRO A 159 -4.80 5.02 43.25
CA PRO A 159 -4.22 6.32 42.92
C PRO A 159 -2.85 6.53 43.61
N LYS A 160 -1.78 5.98 43.01
CA LYS A 160 -0.37 6.10 43.48
C LYS A 160 0.40 7.21 42.77
N VAL A 161 -0.12 8.44 42.82
CA VAL A 161 0.45 9.62 42.12
C VAL A 161 1.90 9.90 42.51
N LYS A 162 2.24 9.79 43.80
CA LYS A 162 3.57 10.12 44.33
C LYS A 162 4.67 9.23 43.73
N GLU A 163 4.39 7.94 43.57
CA GLU A 163 5.34 6.97 43.05
C GLU A 163 5.52 7.13 41.54
N MET A 164 4.40 7.36 40.83
CA MET A 164 4.42 7.67 39.40
C MET A 164 5.28 8.91 39.11
N VAL A 165 5.06 10.01 39.83
CA VAL A 165 5.82 11.26 39.62
C VAL A 165 7.31 11.07 39.94
N ARG A 166 7.68 10.25 40.93
CA ARG A 166 9.09 9.92 41.21
C ARG A 166 9.75 9.18 40.04
N ILE A 167 9.03 8.22 39.44
CA ILE A 167 9.52 7.47 38.28
C ILE A 167 9.64 8.39 37.05
N LEU A 168 8.66 9.25 36.82
CA LEU A 168 8.68 10.24 35.74
C LEU A 168 9.80 11.26 35.90
N LYS A 169 10.07 11.73 37.12
CA LYS A 169 11.24 12.60 37.39
C LYS A 169 12.57 11.93 37.07
N GLY A 170 12.65 10.61 37.19
CA GLY A 170 13.83 9.84 36.78
C GLY A 170 14.02 9.73 35.27
N VAL A 171 12.98 10.04 34.47
CA VAL A 171 13.01 9.99 33.01
C VAL A 171 12.55 11.33 32.44
N PRO A 172 13.49 12.25 32.15
CA PRO A 172 13.17 13.64 31.79
C PRO A 172 12.38 13.78 30.49
N PHE A 173 12.30 12.71 29.68
CA PHE A 173 11.69 12.72 28.36
C PHE A 173 10.19 12.36 28.36
N LEU A 174 9.56 12.08 29.51
CA LEU A 174 8.14 11.70 29.54
C LEU A 174 7.29 12.79 30.22
N PRO A 175 6.84 13.81 29.47
CA PRO A 175 6.00 14.86 30.03
C PRO A 175 4.61 14.29 30.38
N LEU A 176 4.18 14.55 31.61
CA LEU A 176 2.81 14.33 32.07
C LEU A 176 1.96 15.51 31.57
N LEU A 177 1.01 15.24 30.68
CA LEU A 177 0.15 16.28 30.10
C LEU A 177 -1.08 16.55 30.97
N GLY A 178 -1.59 15.51 31.61
CA GLY A 178 -2.74 15.62 32.49
C GLY A 178 -2.97 14.32 33.24
N GLU A 179 -3.56 14.44 34.42
CA GLU A 179 -3.94 13.32 35.24
C GLU A 179 -5.40 13.49 35.64
N GLN A 180 -6.14 12.40 35.57
CA GLN A 180 -7.44 12.27 36.18
C GLN A 180 -7.33 11.26 37.32
N ALA A 181 -7.22 11.79 38.53
CA ALA A 181 -7.32 11.03 39.77
C ALA A 181 -8.42 11.64 40.64
N PRO A 182 -9.27 10.83 41.30
CA PRO A 182 -10.05 11.33 42.42
C PRO A 182 -9.07 11.83 43.47
N LEU A 183 -9.23 13.10 43.88
CA LEU A 183 -8.39 13.71 44.90
C LEU A 183 -8.32 12.79 46.13
N PRO A 184 -7.15 12.63 46.77
CA PRO A 184 -7.11 12.02 48.09
C PRO A 184 -7.98 12.89 49.00
N VAL A 185 -9.06 12.30 49.52
CA VAL A 185 -9.88 12.93 50.55
C VAL A 185 -8.92 13.24 51.70
N GLY A 186 -8.64 14.53 51.91
CA GLY A 186 -7.74 14.99 52.95
C GLY A 186 -8.29 14.49 54.28
N VAL A 187 -7.52 13.65 54.96
CA VAL A 187 -7.68 13.43 56.39
C VAL A 187 -7.23 14.74 57.04
N GLY A 188 -8.21 15.54 57.45
CA GLY A 188 -8.01 16.62 58.42
C GLY A 188 -7.94 16.07 59.83
#